data_AF-A0A2V3A7K0-F1
#
_entry.id   AF-A0A2V3A7K0-F1
#
_cell.length_a   1.000
_cell.length_b   1.000
_cell.length_c   1.000
_cell.angle_alpha   90.00
_cell.angle_beta   90.00
_cell.angle_gamma   90.00
#
_symmetry.space_group_name_H-M   'P 1'
#
loop_
_entity.id
_entity.type
_entity.pdbx_description
1 polymer ?
#
loop_
_entity_poly.entity_id
_entity_poly.type
_entity_poly.pdbx_seq_one_letter_code
_entity_poly.pdbx_strand_id
1 'polypeptide(L)'
;MKLSSEQFHNSYLAFAFIRGINLVIENDIRKSLENYELSFPAFRILWILYFDSNHINMSDLSYLAQTNISNIFRQLTKLKDEGLVIIENGNDARTKEVCLTEAGRKLVEEFIEENTTNSNLQIVESIAKISKEDFSKFIEVFTLLSDELLGKQYSDFLTKSSNAILNKSINTP
;
A
#
# COMPACT_ATOMS: atom_id res chain seq x y z
N MET A 1 3.47 5.82 33.50
CA MET A 1 4.40 4.69 33.28
C MET A 1 5.80 5.26 33.10
N LYS A 2 6.81 4.80 33.85
CA LYS A 2 8.20 5.27 33.67
C LYS A 2 8.82 4.39 32.58
N LEU A 3 9.08 4.94 31.40
CA LEU A 3 9.76 4.22 30.33
C LEU A 3 11.16 3.84 30.79
N SER A 4 11.53 2.57 30.65
CA SER A 4 12.91 2.14 30.85
C SER A 4 13.77 2.58 29.67
N SER A 5 15.06 2.84 29.92
CA SER A 5 16.02 3.13 28.86
C SER A 5 16.09 1.99 27.83
N GLU A 6 15.87 0.75 28.26
CA GLU A 6 15.79 -0.43 27.40
C GLU A 6 14.59 -0.37 26.43
N GLN A 7 13.40 0.00 26.92
CA GLN A 7 12.23 0.16 26.05
C GLN A 7 12.44 1.24 25.00
N PHE A 8 13.05 2.37 25.35
CA PHE A 8 13.35 3.44 24.39
C PHE A 8 14.45 3.03 23.39
N HIS A 9 15.47 2.31 23.85
CA HIS A 9 16.50 1.74 22.97
C HIS A 9 15.89 0.81 21.91
N ASN A 10 15.04 -0.11 22.34
CA ASN A 10 14.38 -1.07 21.44
C ASN A 10 13.41 -0.39 20.48
N SER A 11 12.66 0.64 20.92
CA SER A 11 11.78 1.39 20.02
C SER A 11 12.56 2.18 18.97
N TYR A 12 13.72 2.74 19.34
CA TYR A 12 14.61 3.40 18.39
C TYR A 12 15.15 2.42 17.33
N LEU A 13 15.59 1.23 17.74
CA LEU A 13 16.04 0.20 16.80
C LEU A 13 14.93 -0.18 15.82
N ALA A 14 13.73 -0.45 16.32
CA ALA A 14 12.58 -0.79 15.48
C ALA A 14 12.28 0.32 14.46
N PHE A 15 12.21 1.58 14.92
CA PHE A 15 12.01 2.73 14.05
C PHE A 15 13.08 2.85 12.96
N ALA A 16 14.36 2.75 13.33
CA ALA A 16 15.48 2.90 12.40
C ALA A 16 15.46 1.80 11.33
N PHE A 17 15.21 0.54 11.73
CA PHE A 17 15.10 -0.57 10.79
C PHE A 17 13.89 -0.41 9.85
N ILE A 18 12.71 -0.11 10.38
CA ILE A 18 11.50 0.13 9.57
C ILE A 18 11.75 1.24 8.56
N ARG A 19 12.35 2.36 9.00
CA ARG A 19 12.63 3.51 8.14
C ARG A 19 13.61 3.19 7.01
N GLY A 20 14.65 2.41 7.31
CA GLY A 20 15.65 2.00 6.32
C GLY A 20 15.10 1.00 5.32
N ILE A 21 14.38 -0.02 5.80
CA ILE A 21 13.72 -1.03 4.96
C ILE A 21 12.68 -0.38 4.05
N ASN A 22 11.81 0.48 4.60
CA ASN A 22 10.79 1.18 3.83
C ASN A 22 11.41 2.02 2.69
N LEU A 23 12.54 2.69 2.94
CA LEU A 23 13.23 3.46 1.90
C LEU A 23 13.69 2.59 0.72
N VAL A 24 14.26 1.42 1.01
CA VAL A 24 14.73 0.49 -0.03
C VAL A 24 13.54 -0.04 -0.82
N ILE A 25 12.47 -0.46 -0.14
CA ILE A 25 11.23 -0.95 -0.77
C ILE A 25 10.62 0.13 -1.68
N GLU A 26 10.46 1.35 -1.18
CA GLU A 26 9.90 2.45 -1.98
C GLU A 26 10.75 2.78 -3.21
N ASN A 27 12.08 2.71 -3.09
CA ASN A 27 12.99 2.96 -4.20
C ASN A 27 12.91 1.85 -5.27
N ASP A 28 12.80 0.58 -4.86
CA ASP A 28 12.65 -0.52 -5.81
C ASP A 28 11.32 -0.48 -6.54
N ILE A 29 10.23 -0.16 -5.84
CA ILE A 29 8.93 0.06 -6.47
C ILE A 29 9.03 1.25 -7.43
N ARG A 30 9.64 2.37 -7.03
CA ARG A 30 9.81 3.53 -7.90
C ARG A 30 10.54 3.19 -9.21
N LYS A 31 11.61 2.39 -9.15
CA LYS A 31 12.32 1.92 -10.35
C LYS A 31 11.42 1.07 -11.24
N SER A 32 10.64 0.17 -10.63
CA SER A 32 9.68 -0.67 -11.36
C SER A 32 8.59 0.16 -12.05
N LEU A 33 8.26 1.32 -11.48
CA LEU A 33 7.28 2.25 -12.03
C LEU A 33 7.82 3.17 -13.13
N GLU A 34 9.12 3.20 -13.40
CA GLU A 34 9.72 4.05 -14.45
C GLU A 34 9.13 3.76 -15.82
N ASN A 35 8.78 2.50 -16.10
CA ASN A 35 8.12 2.08 -17.34
C ASN A 35 6.69 2.60 -17.51
N TYR A 36 6.06 3.04 -16.41
CA TYR A 36 4.66 3.49 -16.38
C TYR A 36 4.55 5.03 -16.27
N GLU A 37 5.68 5.76 -16.32
CA GLU A 37 5.76 7.22 -16.08
C GLU A 37 5.08 7.68 -14.77
N LEU A 38 4.93 6.77 -13.81
CA LEU A 38 4.11 6.95 -12.63
C LEU A 38 4.97 7.22 -11.39
N SER A 39 4.54 8.18 -10.58
CA SER A 39 5.20 8.41 -9.29
C SER A 39 4.74 7.39 -8.24
N PHE A 40 5.61 7.00 -7.31
CA PHE A 40 5.25 6.10 -6.21
C PHE A 40 3.97 6.56 -5.44
N PRO A 41 3.79 7.84 -5.08
CA PRO A 41 2.55 8.29 -4.44
C PRO A 41 1.30 8.11 -5.32
N ALA A 42 1.40 8.29 -6.63
CA ALA A 42 0.29 8.08 -7.55
C ALA A 42 -0.04 6.58 -7.65
N PHE A 43 0.98 5.73 -7.78
CA PHE A 43 0.81 4.28 -7.75
C PHE A 43 0.17 3.79 -6.45
N ARG A 44 0.59 4.34 -5.30
CA ARG A 44 0.00 4.00 -4.00
C ARG A 44 -1.50 4.27 -3.95
N ILE A 45 -1.98 5.35 -4.60
CA ILE A 45 -3.41 5.63 -4.72
C ILE A 45 -4.09 4.58 -5.59
N LEU A 46 -3.53 4.25 -6.76
CA LEU A 46 -4.10 3.20 -7.63
C LEU A 46 -4.20 1.87 -6.90
N TRP A 47 -3.17 1.50 -6.15
CA TRP A 47 -3.14 0.29 -5.32
C TRP A 47 -4.29 0.26 -4.31
N ILE A 48 -4.52 1.37 -3.60
CA ILE A 48 -5.61 1.46 -2.63
C ILE A 48 -6.96 1.32 -3.33
N LEU A 49 -7.19 2.08 -4.41
CA LEU A 49 -8.43 2.03 -5.19
C LEU A 49 -8.71 0.66 -5.80
N TYR A 50 -7.66 -0.09 -6.14
CA TYR A 50 -7.79 -1.43 -6.69
C TYR A 50 -8.38 -2.41 -5.67
N PHE A 51 -7.84 -2.42 -4.44
CA PHE A 51 -8.30 -3.33 -3.37
C PHE A 51 -9.51 -2.81 -2.58
N ASP A 52 -9.80 -1.52 -2.68
CA ASP A 52 -10.99 -0.91 -2.09
C ASP A 52 -11.83 -0.20 -3.15
N SER A 53 -12.38 -1.03 -4.04
CA SER A 53 -13.05 -0.65 -5.29
C SER A 53 -14.38 0.09 -5.11
N ASN A 54 -14.85 0.24 -3.87
CA ASN A 54 -16.17 0.78 -3.57
C ASN A 54 -16.04 2.26 -3.17
N HIS A 55 -15.92 3.14 -4.18
CA HIS A 55 -16.22 4.57 -4.03
C HIS A 55 -15.58 5.23 -2.79
N ILE A 56 -14.26 5.09 -2.64
CA ILE A 56 -13.55 5.64 -1.49
C ILE A 56 -13.61 7.17 -1.53
N ASN A 57 -13.84 7.79 -0.37
CA ASN A 57 -13.78 9.24 -0.23
C ASN A 57 -12.35 9.73 0.02
N MET A 58 -12.13 11.04 -0.09
CA MET A 58 -10.81 11.66 0.06
C MET A 58 -10.19 11.46 1.46
N SER A 59 -11.01 11.41 2.51
CA SER A 59 -10.54 11.26 3.89
C SER A 59 -10.02 9.84 4.14
N ASP A 60 -10.76 8.84 3.69
CA ASP A 60 -10.34 7.43 3.79
C ASP A 60 -9.11 7.17 2.92
N LEU A 61 -9.07 7.74 1.71
CA LEU A 61 -7.90 7.63 0.84
C LEU A 61 -6.65 8.29 1.46
N SER A 62 -6.82 9.47 2.08
CA SER A 62 -5.76 10.17 2.82
C SER A 62 -5.26 9.34 4.00
N TYR A 63 -6.17 8.71 4.75
CA TYR A 63 -5.84 7.80 5.85
C TYR A 63 -5.08 6.56 5.36
N LEU A 64 -5.59 5.82 4.36
CA LEU A 64 -4.93 4.61 3.85
C LEU A 64 -3.59 4.89 3.14
N ALA A 65 -3.48 6.03 2.47
CA ALA A 65 -2.23 6.46 1.84
C ALA A 65 -1.23 7.08 2.82
N GLN A 66 -1.63 7.31 4.08
CA GLN A 66 -0.80 7.92 5.12
C GLN A 66 -0.20 9.27 4.67
N THR A 67 -1.01 10.09 4.00
CA THR A 67 -0.61 11.41 3.50
C THR A 67 -1.77 12.39 3.60
N ASN A 68 -1.50 13.70 3.51
CA ASN A 68 -2.55 14.72 3.61
C ASN A 68 -3.45 14.78 2.36
N ILE A 69 -4.68 15.28 2.56
CA ILE A 69 -5.70 15.43 1.49
C ILE A 69 -5.18 16.27 0.31
N SER A 70 -4.37 17.31 0.55
CA SER A 70 -3.83 18.15 -0.52
C SER A 70 -2.90 17.38 -1.47
N ASN A 71 -2.08 16.48 -0.92
CA ASN A 71 -1.24 15.59 -1.70
C ASN A 71 -2.09 14.58 -2.48
N ILE A 72 -3.11 13.99 -1.85
CA ILE A 72 -4.07 13.10 -2.53
C ILE A 72 -4.72 13.82 -3.72
N PHE A 73 -5.26 15.02 -3.51
CA PHE A 73 -5.93 15.78 -4.55
C PHE A 73 -5.01 16.09 -5.74
N ARG A 74 -3.75 16.47 -5.47
CA ARG A 74 -2.74 16.68 -6.50
C ARG A 74 -2.49 15.42 -7.34
N GLN A 75 -2.30 14.28 -6.68
CA GLN A 75 -2.06 13.01 -7.39
C GLN A 75 -3.29 12.53 -8.15
N LEU A 76 -4.50 12.67 -7.58
CA LEU A 76 -5.75 12.30 -8.24
C LEU A 76 -6.04 13.15 -9.47
N THR A 77 -5.71 14.44 -9.44
CA THR A 77 -5.83 15.30 -10.63
C THR A 77 -4.94 14.77 -11.74
N LYS A 78 -3.66 14.47 -11.43
CA LYS A 78 -2.73 13.89 -12.40
C LYS A 78 -3.22 12.54 -12.94
N LEU A 79 -3.62 11.62 -12.07
CA LEU A 79 -4.15 10.30 -12.44
C LEU A 79 -5.42 10.40 -13.30
N LYS A 80 -6.27 11.41 -13.05
CA LYS A 80 -7.48 11.66 -13.83
C LYS A 80 -7.11 12.17 -15.22
N ASP A 81 -6.17 13.10 -15.33
CA ASP A 81 -5.68 13.64 -16.60
C ASP A 81 -5.01 12.55 -17.45
N GLU A 82 -4.39 11.56 -16.80
CA GLU A 82 -3.83 10.35 -17.41
C GLU A 82 -4.89 9.27 -17.72
N GLY A 83 -6.15 9.49 -17.36
CA GLY A 83 -7.25 8.54 -17.62
C GLY A 83 -7.20 7.26 -16.78
N LEU A 84 -6.51 7.27 -15.63
CA LEU A 84 -6.36 6.11 -14.74
C LEU A 84 -7.41 6.07 -13.62
N VAL A 85 -8.03 7.21 -13.31
CA VAL A 85 -9.10 7.31 -12.30
C VAL A 85 -10.26 8.17 -12.81
N ILE A 86 -11.44 7.88 -12.28
CA ILE A 86 -12.64 8.73 -12.40
C ILE A 86 -12.91 9.35 -11.02
N ILE A 87 -13.29 10.62 -11.01
CA ILE A 87 -13.69 11.36 -9.81
C ILE A 87 -15.12 11.85 -10.03
N GLU A 88 -16.05 11.31 -9.25
CA GLU A 88 -17.47 11.64 -9.32
C GLU A 88 -17.92 12.38 -8.06
N ASN A 89 -19.07 13.05 -8.13
CA ASN A 89 -19.74 13.54 -6.93
C ASN A 89 -20.37 12.34 -6.23
N GLY A 90 -20.08 12.19 -4.95
CA GLY A 90 -20.69 11.13 -4.14
C GLY A 90 -22.14 11.42 -3.80
N ASN A 91 -22.73 10.54 -2.99
CA ASN A 91 -24.12 10.63 -2.56
C ASN A 91 -24.47 11.94 -1.81
N ASP A 92 -23.50 12.54 -1.09
CA ASP A 92 -23.59 13.93 -0.63
C ASP A 92 -22.85 14.82 -1.64
N ALA A 93 -23.48 15.92 -2.09
CA ALA A 93 -22.90 16.89 -3.02
C ALA A 93 -21.55 17.47 -2.55
N ARG A 94 -21.21 17.33 -1.27
CA ARG A 94 -19.92 17.74 -0.67
C ARG A 94 -18.85 16.65 -0.69
N THR A 95 -19.22 15.42 -1.02
CA THR A 95 -18.31 14.26 -1.08
C THR A 95 -17.90 13.99 -2.52
N LYS A 96 -16.62 13.64 -2.71
CA LYS A 96 -16.12 13.13 -3.98
C LYS A 96 -15.78 11.67 -3.80
N GLU A 97 -16.26 10.84 -4.70
CA GLU A 97 -15.95 9.42 -4.77
C GLU A 97 -14.96 9.18 -5.90
N VAL A 98 -14.02 8.28 -5.68
CA VAL A 98 -12.94 7.99 -6.61
C VAL A 98 -12.93 6.50 -6.93
N CYS A 99 -12.80 6.18 -8.21
CA CYS A 99 -12.67 4.81 -8.68
C CYS A 99 -11.62 4.70 -9.80
N LEU A 100 -11.11 3.49 -10.03
CA LEU A 100 -10.21 3.21 -11.15
C LEU A 100 -10.99 3.18 -12.46
N THR A 101 -10.37 3.65 -13.54
CA THR A 101 -10.77 3.25 -14.89
C THR A 101 -10.29 1.83 -15.16
N GLU A 102 -10.71 1.26 -16.30
CA GLU A 102 -10.18 -0.02 -16.76
C GLU A 102 -8.65 0.04 -16.97
N ALA A 103 -8.14 1.15 -17.52
CA ALA A 103 -6.70 1.36 -17.68
C ALA A 103 -5.97 1.40 -16.32
N GLY A 104 -6.53 2.09 -15.33
CA GLY A 104 -5.97 2.14 -13.98
C GLY A 104 -5.98 0.77 -13.29
N ARG A 105 -7.04 -0.02 -13.49
CA ARG A 105 -7.14 -1.40 -12.98
C ARG A 105 -6.07 -2.28 -13.60
N LYS A 106 -5.96 -2.28 -14.93
CA LYS A 106 -5.01 -3.11 -15.68
C LYS A 106 -3.56 -2.83 -15.27
N LEU A 107 -3.20 -1.56 -15.04
CA LEU A 107 -1.86 -1.18 -14.57
C LEU A 107 -1.50 -1.86 -13.24
N VAL A 108 -2.42 -1.86 -12.27
CA VAL A 108 -2.17 -2.51 -10.97
C VAL A 108 -2.13 -4.04 -11.12
N GLU A 109 -2.96 -4.61 -11.99
CA GLU A 109 -2.95 -6.05 -12.29
C GLU A 109 -1.63 -6.49 -12.91
N GLU A 110 -1.15 -5.79 -13.94
CA GLU A 110 0.14 -6.05 -14.57
C GLU A 110 1.29 -5.99 -13.56
N PHE A 111 1.29 -4.98 -12.68
CA PHE A 111 2.30 -4.89 -11.62
C PHE A 111 2.26 -6.10 -10.66
N ILE A 112 1.07 -6.57 -10.28
CA ILE A 112 0.91 -7.75 -9.42
C ILE A 112 1.37 -9.02 -10.14
N GLU A 113 0.98 -9.20 -11.40
CA GLU A 113 1.34 -10.37 -12.21
C GLU A 113 2.86 -10.48 -12.44
N GLU A 114 3.49 -9.35 -12.79
CA GLU A 114 4.94 -9.26 -12.96
C GLU A 114 5.67 -9.68 -11.67
N ASN A 115 5.20 -9.17 -10.52
CA ASN A 115 5.86 -9.40 -9.23
C ASN A 115 5.43 -10.68 -8.50
N THR A 116 4.42 -11.41 -8.99
CA THR A 116 4.08 -12.74 -8.47
C THR A 116 4.80 -13.84 -9.25
N THR A 117 5.16 -13.59 -10.51
CA THR A 117 5.82 -14.56 -11.39
C THR A 117 7.35 -14.42 -11.40
N ASN A 118 7.86 -13.20 -11.50
CA ASN A 118 9.29 -12.92 -11.61
C ASN A 118 9.64 -11.56 -11.00
N SER A 119 9.48 -11.45 -9.67
CA SER A 119 9.72 -10.18 -8.99
C SER A 119 11.19 -9.78 -9.01
N ASN A 120 11.44 -8.54 -9.40
CA ASN A 120 12.73 -7.88 -9.22
C ASN A 120 12.79 -7.04 -7.92
N LEU A 121 11.78 -7.14 -7.05
CA LEU A 121 11.74 -6.42 -5.79
C LEU A 121 12.57 -7.16 -4.74
N GLN A 122 13.60 -6.50 -4.22
CA GLN A 122 14.54 -7.12 -3.26
C GLN A 122 13.85 -7.67 -2.00
N ILE A 123 12.72 -7.07 -1.59
CA ILE A 123 11.96 -7.52 -0.43
C ILE A 123 11.33 -8.89 -0.64
N VAL A 124 10.87 -9.20 -1.85
CA VAL A 124 10.26 -10.50 -2.17
C VAL A 124 11.31 -11.61 -2.04
N GLU A 125 12.49 -11.40 -2.63
CA GLU A 125 13.62 -12.33 -2.52
C GLU A 125 14.15 -12.46 -1.09
N SER A 126 14.13 -11.36 -0.32
CA SER A 126 14.64 -11.36 1.06
C SER A 126 13.71 -12.11 2.00
N ILE A 127 12.38 -11.95 1.84
CA ILE A 127 11.38 -12.69 2.60
C ILE A 127 11.47 -14.20 2.32
N ALA A 128 11.73 -14.60 1.07
CA ALA A 128 11.88 -16.00 0.70
C ALA A 128 13.03 -16.73 1.43
N LYS A 129 13.99 -15.98 1.98
CA LYS A 129 15.13 -16.52 2.76
C LYS A 129 14.79 -16.71 4.25
N ILE A 130 13.65 -16.18 4.71
CA ILE A 130 13.21 -16.28 6.10
C ILE A 130 12.36 -17.55 6.26
N SER A 131 12.51 -18.24 7.40
CA SER A 131 11.66 -19.39 7.69
C SER A 131 10.19 -18.96 7.78
N LYS A 132 9.26 -19.83 7.40
CA LYS A 132 7.82 -19.53 7.50
C LYS A 132 7.40 -19.20 8.94
N GLU A 133 8.00 -19.85 9.93
CA GLU A 133 7.71 -19.63 11.34
C GLU A 133 8.17 -18.24 11.80
N ASP A 134 9.41 -17.85 11.49
CA ASP A 134 9.95 -16.54 11.89
C ASP A 134 9.24 -15.40 11.17
N PHE A 135 8.90 -15.60 9.88
CA PHE A 135 8.14 -14.61 9.13
C PHE A 135 6.71 -14.46 9.67
N SER A 136 6.07 -15.56 10.10
CA SER A 136 4.75 -15.49 10.78
C SER A 136 4.82 -14.65 12.05
N LYS A 137 5.81 -14.89 12.91
CA LYS A 137 6.01 -14.10 14.14
C LYS A 137 6.27 -12.63 13.83
N PHE A 138 7.02 -12.35 12.77
CA PHE A 138 7.26 -10.99 12.30
C PHE A 138 5.94 -10.30 11.90
N ILE A 139 5.09 -10.96 11.10
CA ILE A 139 3.78 -10.44 10.71
C ILE A 139 2.85 -10.21 11.91
N GLU A 140 2.87 -11.10 12.91
CA GLU A 140 2.10 -10.91 14.15
C GLU A 140 2.52 -9.63 14.88
N VAL A 141 3.82 -9.38 15.02
CA VAL A 141 4.35 -8.16 15.64
C VAL A 141 3.96 -6.92 14.84
N PHE A 142 4.08 -6.95 13.51
CA PHE A 142 3.67 -5.82 12.66
C PHE A 142 2.17 -5.55 12.73
N THR A 143 1.34 -6.59 12.82
CA THR A 143 -0.11 -6.46 12.96
C THR A 143 -0.46 -5.76 14.27
N LEU A 144 0.15 -6.18 15.37
CA LEU A 144 -0.05 -5.54 16.68
C LEU A 144 0.37 -4.07 16.67
N LEU A 145 1.55 -3.76 16.11
CA LEU A 145 2.01 -2.36 16.01
C LEU A 145 1.12 -1.52 15.08
N SER A 146 0.64 -2.10 13.98
CA SER A 146 -0.26 -1.45 13.05
C SER A 146 -1.60 -1.12 13.70
N ASP A 147 -2.20 -2.06 14.44
CA ASP A 147 -3.46 -1.83 15.15
C ASP A 147 -3.35 -0.72 16.20
N GLU A 148 -2.26 -0.71 16.97
CA GLU A 148 -2.02 0.29 18.02
C GLU A 148 -1.68 1.68 17.47
N LEU A 149 -0.89 1.77 16.40
CA LEU A 149 -0.35 3.04 15.91
C LEU A 149 -1.15 3.66 14.77
N LEU A 150 -1.72 2.81 13.91
CA LEU A 150 -2.42 3.23 12.69
C LEU A 150 -3.92 2.98 12.81
N GLY A 151 -4.33 2.01 13.62
CA GLY A 151 -5.73 1.64 13.85
C GLY A 151 -6.15 0.43 13.02
N LYS A 152 -7.12 -0.32 13.56
CA LYS A 152 -7.59 -1.58 12.99
C LYS A 152 -8.07 -1.48 11.54
N GLN A 153 -8.67 -0.35 11.15
CA GLN A 153 -9.13 -0.11 9.77
C GLN A 153 -7.97 -0.27 8.76
N TYR A 154 -6.78 0.20 9.10
CA TYR A 154 -5.60 0.08 8.23
C TYR A 154 -5.12 -1.37 8.12
N SER A 155 -5.02 -2.08 9.25
CA SER A 155 -4.61 -3.49 9.28
C SER A 155 -5.62 -4.41 8.57
N ASP A 156 -6.92 -4.13 8.71
CA ASP A 156 -7.99 -4.84 8.01
C ASP A 156 -7.85 -4.67 6.49
N PHE A 157 -7.55 -3.45 6.02
CA PHE A 157 -7.26 -3.18 4.61
C PHE A 157 -6.03 -3.96 4.11
N LEU A 158 -4.94 -4.00 4.88
CA LEU A 158 -3.74 -4.77 4.51
C LEU A 158 -4.03 -6.27 4.42
N THR A 159 -4.77 -6.82 5.38
CA THR A 159 -5.14 -8.24 5.39
C THR A 159 -6.04 -8.59 4.21
N LYS A 160 -7.06 -7.76 3.94
CA LYS A 160 -7.96 -7.91 2.78
C LYS A 160 -7.19 -7.88 1.47
N SER A 161 -6.32 -6.89 1.28
CA SER A 161 -5.55 -6.72 0.04
C SER A 161 -4.54 -7.85 -0.18
N SER A 162 -3.83 -8.28 0.87
CA SER A 162 -2.92 -9.43 0.80
C SER A 162 -3.63 -10.72 0.42
N ASN A 163 -4.77 -11.02 1.06
CA ASN A 163 -5.58 -12.20 0.74
C ASN A 163 -6.12 -12.16 -0.70
N ALA A 164 -6.48 -10.99 -1.20
CA ALA A 164 -6.92 -10.84 -2.59
C ALA A 164 -5.79 -11.17 -3.59
N ILE A 165 -4.54 -10.80 -3.29
CA ILE A 165 -3.38 -11.18 -4.11
C ILE A 165 -3.18 -12.70 -4.10
N LEU A 166 -3.20 -13.32 -2.91
CA LEU A 166 -3.05 -14.77 -2.76
C LEU A 166 -4.15 -15.54 -3.49
N ASN A 167 -5.40 -15.09 -3.39
CA ASN A 167 -6.51 -15.76 -4.06
C ASN A 167 -6.46 -15.58 -5.58
N LYS A 168 -5.90 -14.49 -6.10
CA LYS A 168 -5.67 -14.33 -7.54
C LYS A 168 -4.59 -15.29 -8.04
N SER A 169 -3.46 -15.44 -7.32
CA SER A 169 -2.38 -16.34 -7.74
C SER A 169 -2.76 -17.82 -7.76
N ILE A 170 -3.77 -18.22 -6.97
CA ILE A 170 -4.31 -19.60 -6.95
C ILE A 170 -5.24 -19.88 -8.14
N ASN A 171 -5.84 -18.85 -8.76
CA ASN A 171 -6.85 -18.98 -9.81
C ASN A 171 -6.32 -18.68 -11.24
N THR A 172 -5.02 -18.43 -11.39
CA THR A 172 -4.36 -18.33 -12.70
C THR A 172 -3.95 -19.75 -13.15
N PRO A 173 -4.39 -20.23 -14.35
CA PRO A 173 -4.18 -21.60 -14.80
C PRO A 173 -2.71 -21.96 -15.05
#